data_AF-A0A4Q6B9T1-F1
#
_entry.id   AF-A0A4Q6B9T1-F1
#
_cell.length_a   1.000
_cell.length_b   1.000
_cell.length_c   1.000
_cell.angle_alpha   90.00
_cell.angle_beta   90.00
_cell.angle_gamma   90.00
#
_symmetry.space_group_name_H-M   'P 1'
#
loop_
_entity.id
_entity.type
_entity.pdbx_description
1 polymer ?
#
loop_
_entity_poly.entity_id
_entity_poly.type
_entity_poly.pdbx_seq_one_letter_code
_entity_poly.pdbx_strand_id
1 'polypeptide(L)'
;MILIEYNELCPPLMERFIAQGHLPNFRRFREQSQVYVTEAAERYPHLDPWIQWVTVHAGVDFDAHGIEHLNEGHKLKQKYLWDILSDANHPVWVCGSMSVTYDPSIRGAVLPDPWTTKVAPTPSELAPFFKFVQQNVLEYSNDKIPLSKLDYAQFVAFMARHGLSPSTMRAIAEQLVSERLTGLGRWKRATILDKLQFDVFKWYWQRERPKFSTFFSNSTAHFQHLY
;
A
#
# COMPACT_ATOMS: atom_id res chain seq x y z
N MET A 1 4.61 -2.14 -16.41
CA MET A 1 3.21 -2.40 -15.98
C MET A 1 3.05 -1.90 -14.56
N ILE A 2 1.92 -1.30 -14.22
CA ILE A 2 1.59 -0.88 -12.85
C ILE A 2 0.31 -1.62 -12.44
N LEU A 3 0.35 -2.31 -11.31
CA LEU A 3 -0.81 -2.88 -10.63
C LEU A 3 -1.19 -1.94 -9.48
N ILE A 4 -2.40 -1.39 -9.52
CA ILE A 4 -2.93 -0.54 -8.45
C ILE A 4 -3.87 -1.41 -7.62
N GLU A 5 -3.58 -1.51 -6.32
CA GLU A 5 -4.20 -2.43 -5.38
C GLU A 5 -5.02 -1.61 -4.37
N TYR A 6 -6.35 -1.59 -4.54
CA TYR A 6 -7.25 -0.96 -3.58
C TYR A 6 -7.78 -2.02 -2.64
N ASN A 7 -7.38 -1.98 -1.37
CA ASN A 7 -7.81 -2.97 -0.40
C ASN A 7 -9.32 -2.87 -0.12
N GLU A 8 -9.99 -4.02 -0.04
CA GLU A 8 -11.41 -4.19 0.30
C GLU A 8 -12.36 -3.24 -0.46
N LEU A 9 -11.98 -2.83 -1.67
CA LEU A 9 -12.79 -1.93 -2.48
C LEU A 9 -14.15 -2.58 -2.79
N CYS A 10 -15.23 -1.97 -2.32
CA CYS A 10 -16.58 -2.47 -2.54
C CYS A 10 -17.11 -2.11 -3.94
N PRO A 11 -17.29 -3.07 -4.87
CA PRO A 11 -17.72 -2.74 -6.24
C PRO A 11 -19.09 -2.02 -6.30
N PRO A 12 -20.13 -2.43 -5.54
CA PRO A 12 -21.40 -1.69 -5.51
C PRO A 12 -21.28 -0.21 -5.12
N LEU A 13 -20.41 0.13 -4.15
CA LEU A 13 -20.18 1.53 -3.76
C LEU A 13 -19.47 2.31 -4.87
N MET A 14 -18.49 1.68 -5.51
CA MET A 14 -17.79 2.28 -6.66
C MET A 14 -18.75 2.58 -7.82
N GLU A 15 -19.62 1.63 -8.18
CA GLU A 15 -20.64 1.85 -9.22
C GLU A 15 -21.56 3.02 -8.88
N ARG A 16 -22.05 3.07 -7.63
CA ARG A 16 -22.91 4.14 -7.15
C ARG A 16 -22.22 5.51 -7.28
N PHE A 17 -20.96 5.63 -6.84
CA PHE A 17 -20.24 6.90 -6.90
C PHE A 17 -19.82 7.30 -8.31
N ILE A 18 -19.58 6.33 -9.21
CA ILE A 18 -19.42 6.59 -10.65
C ILE A 18 -20.73 7.13 -11.23
N ALA A 19 -21.86 6.48 -10.96
CA ALA A 19 -23.18 6.87 -11.45
C ALA A 19 -23.58 8.29 -10.98
N GLN A 20 -23.27 8.63 -9.73
CA GLN A 20 -23.51 9.96 -9.14
C GLN A 20 -22.53 11.05 -9.62
N GLY A 21 -21.49 10.70 -10.39
CA GLY A 21 -20.53 11.67 -10.92
C GLY A 21 -19.42 12.08 -9.94
N HIS A 22 -19.30 11.40 -8.79
CA HIS A 22 -18.25 11.68 -7.80
C HIS A 22 -16.87 11.15 -8.20
N LEU A 23 -16.81 10.15 -9.08
CA LEU A 23 -15.57 9.51 -9.53
C LEU A 23 -15.36 9.61 -11.06
N PRO A 24 -15.19 10.83 -11.62
CA PRO A 24 -15.09 11.02 -13.07
C PRO A 24 -13.87 10.32 -13.69
N ASN A 25 -12.76 10.21 -12.94
CA ASN A 25 -11.57 9.50 -13.41
C ASN A 25 -11.78 7.99 -13.46
N PHE A 26 -12.48 7.39 -12.48
CA PHE A 26 -12.82 5.96 -12.53
C PHE A 26 -13.85 5.67 -13.60
N ARG A 27 -14.82 6.56 -13.83
CA ARG A 27 -15.74 6.47 -14.97
C ARG A 27 -14.97 6.35 -16.28
N ARG A 28 -14.09 7.31 -16.55
CA ARG A 28 -13.26 7.32 -17.77
C ARG A 28 -12.38 6.08 -17.86
N PHE A 29 -11.75 5.67 -16.76
CA PHE A 29 -10.90 4.48 -16.73
C PHE A 29 -11.71 3.21 -17.08
N ARG A 30 -12.88 3.04 -16.46
CA ARG A 30 -13.78 1.90 -16.71
C ARG A 30 -14.25 1.84 -18.15
N GLU A 31 -14.70 2.97 -18.72
CA GLU A 31 -15.18 3.05 -20.11
C GLU A 31 -14.10 2.72 -21.14
N GLN A 32 -12.83 2.81 -20.76
CA GLN A 32 -11.66 2.53 -21.59
C GLN A 32 -10.98 1.20 -21.26
N SER A 33 -11.55 0.39 -20.37
CA SER A 33 -10.93 -0.83 -19.85
C SER A 33 -11.80 -2.06 -20.07
N GLN A 34 -11.17 -3.22 -20.09
CA GLN A 34 -11.87 -4.47 -19.84
C GLN A 34 -12.14 -4.57 -18.34
N VAL A 35 -13.39 -4.89 -17.99
CA VAL A 35 -13.84 -4.98 -16.60
C VAL A 35 -14.26 -6.41 -16.33
N TYR A 36 -13.69 -6.99 -15.29
CA TYR A 36 -13.95 -8.35 -14.88
C TYR A 36 -14.41 -8.37 -13.42
N VAL A 37 -15.31 -9.30 -13.11
CA VAL A 37 -15.62 -9.69 -11.74
C VAL A 37 -14.93 -11.02 -11.52
N THR A 38 -14.05 -11.06 -10.52
CA THR A 38 -13.37 -12.27 -10.09
C THR A 38 -14.05 -12.85 -8.87
N GLU A 39 -13.95 -14.15 -8.70
CA GLU A 39 -14.36 -14.84 -7.47
C GLU A 39 -13.10 -15.15 -6.65
N ALA A 40 -13.15 -14.85 -5.37
CA ALA A 40 -12.22 -15.41 -4.41
C ALA A 40 -12.62 -16.87 -4.16
N ALA A 41 -11.71 -17.81 -4.40
CA ALA A 41 -11.96 -19.22 -4.09
C ALA A 41 -12.09 -19.45 -2.57
N GLU A 42 -11.51 -18.53 -1.79
CA GLU A 42 -11.58 -18.50 -0.34
C GLU A 42 -13.03 -18.42 0.17
N ARG A 43 -13.27 -19.03 1.33
CA ARG A 43 -14.56 -19.06 2.03
C ARG A 43 -14.33 -18.76 3.49
N TYR A 44 -15.35 -18.27 4.18
CA TYR A 44 -15.31 -18.15 5.64
C TYR A 44 -14.84 -19.48 6.27
N PRO A 45 -13.88 -19.48 7.21
CA PRO A 45 -13.28 -18.31 7.88
C PRO A 45 -12.03 -17.70 7.20
N HIS A 46 -11.64 -18.13 6.00
CA HIS A 46 -10.42 -17.72 5.30
C HIS A 46 -10.65 -16.60 4.26
N LEU A 47 -11.78 -15.90 4.33
CA LEU A 47 -12.11 -14.81 3.41
C LEU A 47 -11.60 -13.47 3.95
N ASP A 48 -10.28 -13.32 3.99
CA ASP A 48 -9.60 -12.14 4.51
C ASP A 48 -8.58 -11.57 3.52
N PRO A 49 -8.35 -10.23 3.51
CA PRO A 49 -7.47 -9.59 2.54
C PRO A 49 -6.02 -10.06 2.64
N TRP A 50 -5.52 -10.36 3.84
CA TRP A 50 -4.14 -10.85 4.03
C TRP A 50 -3.92 -12.27 3.51
N ILE A 51 -5.00 -12.99 3.16
CA ILE A 51 -4.98 -14.28 2.47
C ILE A 51 -5.09 -14.01 0.96
N GLN A 52 -6.11 -13.27 0.54
CA GLN A 52 -6.40 -12.99 -0.87
C GLN A 52 -5.26 -12.26 -1.60
N TRP A 53 -4.59 -11.31 -0.95
CA TRP A 53 -3.44 -10.64 -1.57
C TRP A 53 -2.27 -11.60 -1.81
N VAL A 54 -2.08 -12.59 -0.94
CA VAL A 54 -1.09 -13.66 -1.16
C VAL A 54 -1.47 -14.48 -2.40
N THR A 55 -2.74 -14.88 -2.53
CA THR A 55 -3.26 -15.55 -3.74
C THR A 55 -3.00 -14.74 -5.00
N VAL A 56 -3.32 -13.45 -4.99
CA VAL A 56 -3.12 -12.53 -6.14
C VAL A 56 -1.64 -12.41 -6.53
N HIS A 57 -0.75 -12.25 -5.56
CA HIS A 57 0.66 -12.01 -5.82
C HIS A 57 1.44 -13.29 -6.14
N ALA A 58 1.06 -14.44 -5.56
CA ALA A 58 1.73 -15.72 -5.75
C ALA A 58 1.16 -16.52 -6.92
N GLY A 59 -0.08 -16.22 -7.32
CA GLY A 59 -0.77 -16.93 -8.41
C GLY A 59 -1.10 -18.39 -8.07
N VAL A 60 -1.24 -18.71 -6.79
CA VAL A 60 -1.63 -20.03 -6.29
C VAL A 60 -2.75 -19.90 -5.26
N ASP A 61 -3.63 -20.88 -5.20
CA ASP A 61 -4.78 -20.88 -4.27
C ASP A 61 -4.34 -20.99 -2.80
N PHE A 62 -5.27 -20.66 -1.90
CA PHE A 62 -5.10 -20.80 -0.45
C PHE A 62 -4.52 -22.14 -0.02
N ASP A 63 -5.05 -23.26 -0.56
CA ASP A 63 -4.59 -24.62 -0.23
C ASP A 63 -3.09 -24.85 -0.55
N ALA A 64 -2.53 -24.08 -1.48
CA ALA A 64 -1.13 -24.18 -1.88
C ALA A 64 -0.22 -23.26 -1.04
N HIS A 65 -0.64 -22.04 -0.72
CA HIS A 65 0.19 -21.10 0.02
C HIS A 65 0.02 -21.18 1.55
N GLY A 66 -1.15 -21.60 2.05
CA GLY A 66 -1.42 -21.87 3.47
C GLY A 66 -1.17 -20.71 4.43
N ILE A 67 -1.26 -19.46 3.95
CA ILE A 67 -1.07 -18.25 4.77
C ILE A 67 -2.43 -17.86 5.33
N GLU A 68 -2.56 -17.85 6.66
CA GLU A 68 -3.84 -17.63 7.34
C GLU A 68 -3.90 -16.32 8.10
N HIS A 69 -2.76 -15.75 8.49
CA HIS A 69 -2.73 -14.55 9.32
C HIS A 69 -1.93 -13.41 8.70
N LEU A 70 -2.33 -12.20 9.09
CA LEU A 70 -1.58 -10.99 8.79
C LEU A 70 -0.15 -11.11 9.33
N ASN A 71 0.83 -10.53 8.63
CA ASN A 71 2.26 -10.61 8.94
C ASN A 71 2.90 -12.01 8.77
N GLU A 72 2.22 -12.95 8.11
CA GLU A 72 2.76 -14.28 7.82
C GLU A 72 3.38 -14.42 6.43
N GLY A 73 3.43 -13.36 5.61
CA GLY A 73 4.04 -13.38 4.27
C GLY A 73 5.43 -14.00 4.22
N HIS A 74 6.26 -13.79 5.25
CA HIS A 74 7.59 -14.40 5.42
C HIS A 74 7.61 -15.94 5.48
N LYS A 75 6.45 -16.60 5.71
CA LYS A 75 6.33 -18.06 5.73
C LYS A 75 6.15 -18.65 4.34
N LEU A 76 5.72 -17.84 3.36
CA LEU A 76 5.47 -18.26 1.98
C LEU A 76 6.68 -18.97 1.38
N LYS A 77 6.44 -20.06 0.64
CA LYS A 77 7.50 -20.85 -0.02
C LYS A 77 7.55 -20.62 -1.52
N GLN A 78 6.42 -20.24 -2.09
CA GLN A 78 6.30 -19.88 -3.50
C GLN A 78 6.91 -18.50 -3.74
N LYS A 79 7.37 -18.29 -4.98
CA LYS A 79 7.82 -16.98 -5.43
C LYS A 79 6.62 -16.10 -5.74
N TYR A 80 6.68 -14.85 -5.33
CA TYR A 80 5.72 -13.86 -5.79
C TYR A 80 6.05 -13.41 -7.22
N LEU A 81 5.08 -12.78 -7.88
CA LEU A 81 5.23 -12.26 -9.24
C LEU A 81 6.47 -11.36 -9.40
N TRP A 82 6.80 -10.56 -8.40
CA TRP A 82 7.98 -9.69 -8.42
C TRP A 82 9.30 -10.46 -8.32
N ASP A 83 9.33 -11.60 -7.61
CA ASP A 83 10.52 -12.45 -7.56
C ASP A 83 10.77 -13.11 -8.91
N ILE A 84 9.70 -13.64 -9.55
CA ILE A 84 9.77 -14.25 -10.88
C ILE A 84 10.28 -13.25 -11.92
N LEU A 85 9.79 -12.01 -11.88
CA LEU A 85 10.24 -10.95 -12.79
C LEU A 85 11.68 -10.53 -12.50
N SER A 86 12.06 -10.45 -11.22
CA SER A 86 13.43 -10.16 -10.81
C SER A 86 14.42 -11.22 -11.30
N ASP A 87 14.08 -12.51 -11.18
CA ASP A 87 14.90 -13.62 -11.70
C ASP A 87 15.12 -13.50 -13.21
N ALA A 88 14.10 -13.03 -13.94
CA ALA A 88 14.17 -12.72 -15.37
C ALA A 88 14.92 -11.40 -15.67
N ASN A 89 15.65 -10.86 -14.68
CA ASN A 89 16.43 -9.63 -14.76
C ASN A 89 15.60 -8.38 -15.10
N HIS A 90 14.32 -8.37 -14.71
CA HIS A 90 13.46 -7.20 -14.82
C HIS A 90 13.40 -6.44 -13.50
N PRO A 91 13.70 -5.12 -13.49
CA PRO A 91 13.58 -4.33 -12.28
C PRO A 91 12.13 -4.22 -11.83
N VAL A 92 11.88 -4.39 -10.54
CA VAL A 92 10.54 -4.30 -9.93
C VAL A 92 10.46 -3.19 -8.88
N TRP A 93 9.24 -2.71 -8.63
CA TRP A 93 8.97 -1.75 -7.57
C TRP A 93 7.68 -2.12 -6.84
N VAL A 94 7.81 -2.77 -5.67
CA VAL A 94 6.67 -3.18 -4.85
C VAL A 94 6.43 -2.11 -3.79
N CYS A 95 5.28 -1.44 -3.84
CA CYS A 95 5.01 -0.30 -2.95
C CYS A 95 3.77 -0.55 -2.09
N GLY A 96 4.02 -1.08 -0.89
CA GLY A 96 3.03 -1.26 0.17
C GLY A 96 2.14 -2.49 0.04
N SER A 97 2.39 -3.38 -0.92
CA SER A 97 1.60 -4.61 -1.08
C SER A 97 1.52 -5.40 0.22
N MET A 98 0.36 -5.99 0.49
CA MET A 98 0.07 -6.67 1.75
C MET A 98 0.75 -8.03 1.85
N SER A 99 1.25 -8.37 3.04
CA SER A 99 1.84 -9.68 3.35
C SER A 99 3.03 -10.04 2.44
N VAL A 100 3.86 -9.05 2.12
CA VAL A 100 5.01 -9.24 1.21
C VAL A 100 6.10 -10.11 1.85
N THR A 101 6.79 -10.83 0.97
CA THR A 101 8.13 -11.37 1.15
C THR A 101 8.85 -11.23 -0.20
N TYR A 102 10.17 -11.38 -0.22
CA TYR A 102 10.94 -11.29 -1.46
C TYR A 102 12.28 -12.00 -1.33
N ASP A 103 12.83 -12.43 -2.47
CA ASP A 103 14.19 -12.99 -2.53
C ASP A 103 15.24 -11.91 -2.19
N PRO A 104 16.21 -12.16 -1.28
CA PRO A 104 17.25 -11.17 -0.97
C PRO A 104 18.02 -10.62 -2.17
N SER A 105 18.05 -11.34 -3.29
CA SER A 105 18.67 -10.93 -4.56
C SER A 105 17.76 -10.08 -5.45
N ILE A 106 16.60 -9.62 -4.95
CA ILE A 106 15.61 -8.88 -5.74
C ILE A 106 16.22 -7.66 -6.43
N ARG A 107 15.98 -7.57 -7.74
CA ARG A 107 16.39 -6.45 -8.59
C ARG A 107 15.31 -5.37 -8.54
N GLY A 108 15.54 -4.35 -7.73
CA GLY A 108 14.66 -3.19 -7.65
C GLY A 108 14.43 -2.80 -6.20
N ALA A 109 13.21 -2.39 -5.88
CA ALA A 109 12.87 -1.93 -4.55
C ALA A 109 11.55 -2.54 -4.06
N VAL A 110 11.45 -2.74 -2.75
CA VAL A 110 10.29 -3.27 -2.04
C VAL A 110 10.09 -2.46 -0.78
N LEU A 111 8.92 -1.83 -0.69
CA LEU A 111 8.39 -1.22 0.52
C LEU A 111 7.26 -2.12 1.03
N PRO A 112 7.43 -2.83 2.16
CA PRO A 112 6.38 -3.64 2.75
C PRO A 112 5.18 -2.82 3.22
N ASP A 113 4.03 -3.48 3.32
CA ASP A 113 2.88 -2.92 4.02
C ASP A 113 3.17 -2.68 5.52
N PRO A 114 2.39 -1.83 6.19
CA PRO A 114 2.65 -1.46 7.59
C PRO A 114 2.56 -2.62 8.58
N TRP A 115 1.81 -3.69 8.28
CA TRP A 115 1.58 -4.83 9.17
C TRP A 115 2.67 -5.90 9.06
N THR A 116 3.47 -5.89 8.00
CA THR A 116 4.63 -6.75 7.85
C THR A 116 5.76 -6.28 8.78
N THR A 117 6.07 -7.05 9.85
CA THR A 117 7.11 -6.69 10.83
C THR A 117 8.40 -7.52 10.69
N LYS A 118 8.36 -8.61 9.92
CA LYS A 118 9.50 -9.53 9.78
C LYS A 118 10.26 -9.38 8.47
N VAL A 119 9.85 -8.45 7.60
CA VAL A 119 10.49 -8.15 6.33
C VAL A 119 10.88 -6.68 6.33
N ALA A 120 12.16 -6.42 6.09
CA ALA A 120 12.67 -5.05 5.98
C ALA A 120 12.38 -4.50 4.58
N PRO A 121 12.29 -3.17 4.40
CA PRO A 121 12.26 -2.58 3.07
C PRO A 121 13.65 -2.65 2.40
N THR A 122 13.66 -2.73 1.07
CA THR A 122 14.87 -2.62 0.25
C THR A 122 14.67 -1.60 -0.87
N PRO A 123 15.62 -0.70 -1.16
CA PRO A 123 16.86 -0.46 -0.40
C PRO A 123 16.59 0.07 1.01
N SER A 124 17.60 -0.03 1.89
CA SER A 124 17.50 0.39 3.30
C SER A 124 17.19 1.88 3.49
N GLU A 125 17.39 2.71 2.45
CA GLU A 125 16.99 4.12 2.46
C GLU A 125 15.48 4.33 2.63
N LEU A 126 14.64 3.32 2.34
CA LEU A 126 13.19 3.35 2.59
C LEU A 126 12.82 3.20 4.08
N ALA A 127 13.76 2.77 4.93
CA ALA A 127 13.49 2.46 6.34
C ALA A 127 12.88 3.62 7.15
N PRO A 128 13.28 4.91 6.98
CA PRO A 128 12.65 6.02 7.68
C PRO A 128 11.17 6.19 7.34
N PHE A 129 10.81 6.02 6.06
CA PHE A 129 9.41 6.06 5.62
C PHE A 129 8.64 4.88 6.21
N PHE A 130 9.17 3.67 6.02
CA PHE A 130 8.53 2.45 6.50
C PHE A 130 8.27 2.48 8.01
N LYS A 131 9.28 2.87 8.82
CA LYS A 131 9.14 3.01 10.27
C LYS A 131 8.08 4.03 10.65
N PHE A 132 8.05 5.20 9.99
CA PHE A 132 7.05 6.22 10.25
C PHE A 132 5.64 5.69 9.98
N VAL A 133 5.41 5.08 8.81
CA VAL A 133 4.10 4.55 8.43
C VAL A 133 3.67 3.41 9.36
N GLN A 134 4.55 2.43 9.59
CA GLN A 134 4.27 1.30 10.46
C GLN A 134 3.86 1.73 11.87
N GLN A 135 4.52 2.74 12.44
CA GLN A 135 4.17 3.22 13.79
C GLN A 135 2.82 3.96 13.82
N ASN A 136 2.49 4.74 12.79
CA ASN A 136 1.21 5.47 12.73
C ASN A 136 0.00 4.58 12.35
N VAL A 137 0.22 3.46 11.64
CA VAL A 137 -0.87 2.54 11.24
C VAL A 137 -1.14 1.49 12.32
N LEU A 138 -0.10 1.00 12.99
CA LEU A 138 -0.23 -0.02 14.04
C LEU A 138 -0.56 0.57 15.43
N GLU A 139 -0.96 1.84 15.54
CA GLU A 139 -1.27 2.53 16.82
C GLU A 139 -2.33 1.79 17.68
N TYR A 140 -3.07 0.84 17.11
CA TYR A 140 -4.07 0.02 17.81
C TYR A 140 -3.53 -1.24 18.50
N SER A 141 -2.20 -1.45 18.54
CA SER A 141 -1.57 -2.58 19.25
C SER A 141 -0.83 -2.08 20.50
N ASN A 142 -1.29 -2.53 21.68
CA ASN A 142 -1.13 -1.92 23.02
C ASN A 142 0.29 -1.65 23.57
N ASP A 143 1.38 -2.02 22.87
CA ASP A 143 2.75 -1.98 23.43
C ASP A 143 3.75 -1.25 22.52
N LYS A 144 3.72 0.09 22.41
CA LYS A 144 4.66 0.80 21.53
C LYS A 144 5.38 2.02 22.10
N ILE A 145 6.65 2.09 21.70
CA ILE A 145 7.57 3.21 21.87
C ILE A 145 7.18 4.29 20.84
N PRO A 146 6.81 5.51 21.27
CA PRO A 146 6.45 6.58 20.35
C PRO A 146 7.62 6.97 19.46
N LEU A 147 7.32 7.44 18.25
CA LEU A 147 8.33 7.98 17.33
C LEU A 147 9.14 9.11 18.01
N SER A 148 10.47 8.98 17.98
CA SER A 148 11.38 9.99 18.53
C SER A 148 11.47 11.21 17.60
N LYS A 149 11.94 12.35 18.12
CA LYS A 149 12.23 13.54 17.28
C LYS A 149 13.19 13.23 16.13
N LEU A 150 14.13 12.30 16.35
CA LEU A 150 15.06 11.84 15.33
C LEU A 150 14.32 11.08 14.21
N ASP A 151 13.36 10.22 14.56
CA ASP A 151 12.57 9.47 13.57
C ASP A 151 11.77 10.42 12.67
N TYR A 152 11.14 11.44 13.26
CA TYR A 152 10.46 12.49 12.50
C TYR A 152 11.42 13.24 11.57
N ALA A 153 12.61 13.62 12.06
CA ALA A 153 13.61 14.31 11.24
C ALA A 153 14.09 13.43 10.07
N GLN A 154 14.33 12.14 10.31
CA GLN A 154 14.71 11.18 9.28
C GLN A 154 13.60 10.98 8.24
N PHE A 155 12.34 10.87 8.68
CA PHE A 155 11.18 10.81 7.80
C PHE A 155 11.06 12.05 6.91
N VAL A 156 11.12 13.25 7.49
CA VAL A 156 11.04 14.51 6.73
C VAL A 156 12.20 14.62 5.74
N ALA A 157 13.41 14.30 6.17
CA ALA A 157 14.59 14.32 5.31
C ALA A 157 14.52 13.27 4.18
N PHE A 158 13.90 12.11 4.43
CA PHE A 158 13.60 11.12 3.41
C PHE A 158 12.60 11.67 2.39
N MET A 159 11.44 12.15 2.84
CA MET A 159 10.38 12.67 1.97
C MET A 159 10.87 13.82 1.09
N ALA A 160 11.67 14.74 1.63
CA ALA A 160 12.26 15.84 0.88
C ALA A 160 13.17 15.38 -0.27
N ARG A 161 13.82 14.21 -0.13
CA ARG A 161 14.69 13.63 -1.16
C ARG A 161 13.96 12.67 -2.11
N HIS A 162 12.82 12.13 -1.70
CA HIS A 162 12.11 11.04 -2.38
C HIS A 162 10.72 11.46 -2.89
N GLY A 163 10.59 12.68 -3.38
CA GLY A 163 9.48 13.07 -4.23
C GLY A 163 8.31 13.79 -3.55
N LEU A 164 8.46 14.28 -2.31
CA LEU A 164 7.44 15.09 -1.65
C LEU A 164 6.97 16.22 -2.56
N SER A 165 5.71 16.15 -2.99
CA SER A 165 5.17 17.06 -3.99
C SER A 165 4.58 18.32 -3.35
N PRO A 166 4.59 19.48 -4.05
CA PRO A 166 3.90 20.68 -3.61
C PRO A 166 2.40 20.45 -3.34
N SER A 167 1.75 19.58 -4.11
CA SER A 167 0.36 19.18 -3.88
C SER A 167 0.16 18.45 -2.56
N THR A 168 1.08 17.55 -2.18
CA THR A 168 1.01 16.84 -0.90
C THR A 168 1.29 17.80 0.26
N MET A 169 2.29 18.68 0.14
CA MET A 169 2.56 19.71 1.16
C MET A 169 1.35 20.61 1.38
N ARG A 170 0.68 21.05 0.30
CA ARG A 170 -0.54 21.85 0.39
C ARG A 170 -1.67 21.09 1.09
N ALA A 171 -1.90 19.83 0.72
CA ALA A 171 -2.92 19.00 1.35
C ALA A 171 -2.66 18.79 2.85
N ILE A 172 -1.40 18.59 3.26
CA ILE A 172 -1.01 18.51 4.67
C ILE A 172 -1.32 19.83 5.39
N ALA A 173 -0.91 20.97 4.82
CA ALA A 173 -1.15 22.27 5.41
C ALA A 173 -2.65 22.59 5.56
N GLU A 174 -3.44 22.38 4.50
CA GLU A 174 -4.90 22.56 4.51
C GLU A 174 -5.56 21.68 5.58
N GLN A 175 -5.14 20.42 5.69
CA GLN A 175 -5.63 19.49 6.69
C GLN A 175 -5.31 19.96 8.12
N LEU A 176 -4.06 20.34 8.40
CA LEU A 176 -3.65 20.81 9.73
C LEU A 176 -4.34 22.10 10.15
N VAL A 177 -4.52 23.04 9.20
CA VAL A 177 -5.27 24.28 9.44
C VAL A 177 -6.73 23.97 9.73
N SER A 178 -7.37 23.11 8.92
CA SER A 178 -8.76 22.69 9.14
C SER A 178 -8.95 22.03 10.50
N GLU A 179 -8.07 21.11 10.89
CA GLU A 179 -8.12 20.45 12.20
C GLU A 179 -7.97 21.44 13.35
N ARG A 180 -7.06 22.41 13.22
CA ARG A 180 -6.82 23.43 14.24
C ARG A 180 -7.98 24.41 14.39
N LEU A 181 -8.63 24.78 13.29
CA LEU A 181 -9.73 25.75 13.29
C LEU A 181 -11.07 25.13 13.69
N THR A 182 -11.34 23.89 13.25
CA THR A 182 -12.67 23.27 13.39
C THR A 182 -12.71 22.16 14.44
N GLY A 183 -11.56 21.59 14.83
CA GLY A 183 -11.50 20.36 15.61
C GLY A 183 -11.96 19.10 14.85
N LEU A 184 -12.41 19.23 13.60
CA LEU A 184 -12.92 18.16 12.77
C LEU A 184 -11.90 17.76 11.70
N GLY A 185 -12.11 16.59 11.09
CA GLY A 185 -11.38 16.16 9.90
C GLY A 185 -10.21 15.21 10.14
N ARG A 186 -9.90 14.83 11.39
CA ARG A 186 -8.81 13.85 11.69
C ARG A 186 -8.91 12.56 10.88
N TRP A 187 -10.12 12.12 10.54
CA TRP A 187 -10.36 10.96 9.67
C TRP A 187 -9.67 11.08 8.30
N LYS A 188 -9.51 12.29 7.77
CA LYS A 188 -8.84 12.52 6.46
C LYS A 188 -7.34 12.24 6.50
N ARG A 189 -6.71 12.08 7.67
CA ARG A 189 -5.27 11.78 7.77
C ARG A 189 -4.87 10.51 7.03
N ALA A 190 -5.75 9.50 6.96
CA ALA A 190 -5.50 8.31 6.13
C ALA A 190 -5.24 8.65 4.65
N THR A 191 -5.92 9.67 4.11
CA THR A 191 -5.68 10.13 2.72
C THR A 191 -4.36 10.87 2.54
N ILE A 192 -3.83 11.48 3.60
CA ILE A 192 -2.50 12.11 3.58
C ILE A 192 -1.42 11.04 3.50
N LEU A 193 -1.59 9.92 4.20
CA LEU A 193 -0.68 8.79 4.13
C LEU A 193 -0.59 8.22 2.70
N ASP A 194 -1.73 8.02 2.03
CA ASP A 194 -1.76 7.59 0.63
C ASP A 194 -1.03 8.59 -0.29
N LYS A 195 -1.20 9.90 -0.07
CA LYS A 195 -0.50 10.93 -0.86
C LYS A 195 1.02 10.87 -0.68
N LEU A 196 1.47 10.73 0.56
CA LEU A 196 2.89 10.57 0.89
C LEU A 196 3.46 9.31 0.24
N GLN A 197 2.76 8.17 0.34
CA GLN A 197 3.19 6.92 -0.29
C GLN A 197 3.18 7.03 -1.81
N PHE A 198 2.20 7.72 -2.41
CA PHE A 198 2.13 7.94 -3.85
C PHE A 198 3.28 8.82 -4.37
N ASP A 199 3.70 9.83 -3.60
CA ASP A 199 4.88 10.64 -3.92
C ASP A 199 6.15 9.77 -3.96
N VAL A 200 6.35 8.90 -2.96
CA VAL A 200 7.46 7.92 -2.92
C VAL A 200 7.37 6.96 -4.09
N PHE A 201 6.17 6.40 -4.35
CA PHE A 201 5.93 5.50 -5.47
C PHE A 201 6.33 6.13 -6.79
N LYS A 202 5.84 7.35 -7.05
CA LYS A 202 6.10 8.08 -8.28
C LYS A 202 7.59 8.37 -8.45
N TRP A 203 8.28 8.77 -7.40
CA TRP A 203 9.71 9.03 -7.44
C TRP A 203 10.51 7.78 -7.84
N TYR A 204 10.26 6.64 -7.19
CA TYR A 204 10.93 5.37 -7.51
C TYR A 204 10.57 4.89 -8.91
N TRP A 205 9.29 4.98 -9.29
CA TRP A 205 8.85 4.59 -10.62
C TRP A 205 9.54 5.41 -11.74
N GLN A 206 9.72 6.72 -11.52
CA GLN A 206 10.41 7.59 -12.46
C GLN A 206 11.93 7.34 -12.50
N ARG A 207 12.55 7.11 -11.34
CA ARG A 207 14.01 6.89 -11.21
C ARG A 207 14.43 5.52 -11.75
N GLU A 208 13.76 4.46 -11.29
CA GLU A 208 14.16 3.08 -11.55
C GLU A 208 13.60 2.52 -12.87
N ARG A 209 12.54 3.13 -13.41
CA ARG A 209 11.82 2.66 -14.61
C ARG A 209 11.53 1.15 -14.55
N PRO A 210 10.86 0.67 -13.49
CA PRO A 210 10.63 -0.74 -13.28
C PRO A 210 9.75 -1.33 -14.40
N LYS A 211 10.00 -2.61 -14.73
CA LYS A 211 9.17 -3.35 -15.69
C LYS A 211 7.80 -3.66 -15.10
N PHE A 212 7.74 -3.87 -13.79
CA PHE A 212 6.53 -4.11 -13.04
C PHE A 212 6.54 -3.35 -11.72
N SER A 213 5.39 -2.83 -11.32
CA SER A 213 5.23 -2.18 -10.03
C SER A 213 3.87 -2.47 -9.43
N THR A 214 3.82 -2.54 -8.11
CA THR A 214 2.58 -2.53 -7.34
C THR A 214 2.47 -1.22 -6.58
N PHE A 215 1.25 -0.71 -6.43
CA PHE A 215 0.93 0.39 -5.52
C PHE A 215 -0.32 0.02 -4.74
N PHE A 216 -0.15 -0.19 -3.44
CA PHE A 216 -1.23 -0.58 -2.54
C PHE A 216 -1.77 0.59 -1.74
N SER A 217 -3.08 0.71 -1.65
CA SER A 217 -3.78 1.69 -0.83
C SER A 217 -4.84 1.02 0.03
N ASN A 218 -4.78 1.30 1.33
CA ASN A 218 -5.69 0.74 2.33
C ASN A 218 -6.74 1.74 2.83
N SER A 219 -6.74 2.98 2.35
CA SER A 219 -7.65 3.99 2.90
C SER A 219 -9.12 3.65 2.68
N THR A 220 -9.45 2.96 1.58
CA THR A 220 -10.80 2.45 1.32
C THR A 220 -11.27 1.51 2.42
N ALA A 221 -10.49 0.45 2.70
CA ALA A 221 -10.74 -0.46 3.81
C ALA A 221 -10.82 0.30 5.15
N HIS A 222 -9.87 1.18 5.44
CA HIS A 222 -9.84 1.96 6.68
C HIS A 222 -11.14 2.76 6.90
N PHE A 223 -11.67 3.41 5.86
CA PHE A 223 -12.93 4.14 5.97
C PHE A 223 -14.16 3.23 6.07
N GLN A 224 -14.10 2.03 5.50
CA GLN A 224 -15.18 1.04 5.61
C GLN A 224 -15.27 0.43 7.02
N HIS A 225 -14.15 0.33 7.75
CA HIS A 225 -14.12 -0.21 9.12
C HIS A 225 -14.41 0.83 10.22
N LEU A 226 -14.33 2.13 9.90
CA LEU A 226 -14.56 3.22 10.86
C LEU A 226 -16.05 3.53 11.11
N TYR A 227 -16.96 2.86 10.41
CA TYR A 227 -18.41 3.07 10.46
C TYR A 227 -19.16 1.74 10.46
#